data_AF-V5HST0-F1
#
_entry.id   AF-V5HST0-F1
#
_cell.length_a   1.000
_cell.length_b   1.000
_cell.length_c   1.000
_cell.angle_alpha   90.00
_cell.angle_beta   90.00
_cell.angle_gamma   90.00
#
_symmetry.space_group_name_H-M   'P 1'
#
loop_
_entity.id
_entity.type
_entity.pdbx_description
1 polymer ?
#
loop_
_entity_poly.entity_id
_entity_poly.type
_entity_poly.pdbx_seq_one_letter_code
_entity_poly.pdbx_strand_id
1 'polypeptide(L)'
;AVALLSGFRYSPCTPDLHHQKRHLSLFLSVVRHDSSRRYLLENVLFDKIKFPLFMDVKPPDNETLATVVHDVWFELMEEAHPTEEAYKKSLYAASKQKLKSVALELESLQLRILEQLTMDDDAPQGQTSRDIFLAKFEDFIKENSPGSRTVTLDLCPPSVALNFFHRLVALLRQCLPVLHAASGKLLQAHSLYIPGDVFLSDIGVRGEVSRVGDFPELPYDIASNQQSNRTDEGHKASVELSSGTPNAFDKDRASTKVFRLLDGIVRLYYLCSHAHFLKMNAVREGMRDYLRAVQEVRRNSALGEPDVVEALTKAEEVFSDTLSQQARQVAWLSAVVFSKEKQADVYWLLRVVLLTLEEASHSGAAFAFVPDYYVESCIKLLTSLSFYFPPTCNLSDIPGHYNVLVRYSTFLAQHFADPRVTNPDMKDALLRALAAHVCPPSTVRALECMPTESSMAMIQALLQPYKNRPWAQTNWILMRLWKGCGFAFRFTIAPHLVQRMSSKPVESALPSHPAPCPSVFFQNHIGRWLEDHPDRAAAFLGSVLTQLNWAFSQFISMLQEIQNAHFRPERVFVDTRQLKICATCFDLSLGLLRVVEMVVNVAPSLVTHPGRPHSDLLL
;
A
#
# COMPACT_ATOMS: atom_id res chain seq x y z
N ALA A 1 -25.34 17.37 19.74
CA ALA A 1 -24.40 16.74 18.78
C ALA A 1 -23.87 17.75 17.76
N VAL A 2 -24.73 18.38 16.95
CA VAL A 2 -24.33 19.41 15.94
C VAL A 2 -23.45 20.51 16.54
N ALA A 3 -23.89 21.16 17.62
CA ALA A 3 -23.12 22.22 18.27
C ALA A 3 -21.75 21.75 18.79
N LEU A 4 -21.65 20.50 19.29
CA LEU A 4 -20.38 19.92 19.75
C LEU A 4 -19.43 19.68 18.58
N LEU A 5 -19.94 19.24 17.42
CA LEU A 5 -19.12 19.06 16.23
C LEU A 5 -18.66 20.40 15.67
N SER A 6 -19.55 21.39 15.58
CA SER A 6 -19.18 22.74 15.15
C SER A 6 -18.10 23.33 16.06
N GLY A 7 -18.27 23.21 17.38
CA GLY A 7 -17.25 23.60 18.35
C GLY A 7 -15.94 22.86 18.14
N PHE A 8 -15.97 21.54 17.97
CA PHE A 8 -14.78 20.73 17.70
C PHE A 8 -14.06 21.16 16.41
N ARG A 9 -14.80 21.43 15.31
CA ARG A 9 -14.25 21.76 13.99
C ARG A 9 -13.79 23.19 13.81
N TYR A 10 -14.41 24.15 14.48
CA TYR A 10 -14.12 25.57 14.25
C TYR A 10 -13.43 26.26 15.43
N SER A 11 -13.25 25.58 16.57
CA SER A 11 -12.41 26.12 17.64
C SER A 11 -10.95 26.28 17.19
N PRO A 12 -10.25 27.33 17.65
CA PRO A 12 -8.84 27.55 17.37
C PRO A 12 -7.99 26.39 17.87
N CYS A 13 -6.92 26.08 17.14
CA CYS A 13 -5.99 25.02 17.50
C CYS A 13 -4.98 25.57 18.52
N THR A 14 -5.03 25.09 19.76
CA THR A 14 -4.06 25.45 20.80
C THR A 14 -2.95 24.39 20.90
N PRO A 15 -1.75 24.74 21.41
CA PRO A 15 -0.64 23.78 21.57
C PRO A 15 -0.99 22.47 22.28
N ASP A 16 -1.97 22.50 23.19
CA ASP A 16 -2.42 21.39 24.01
C ASP A 16 -3.73 20.74 23.50
N LEU A 17 -4.24 21.18 22.35
CA LEU A 17 -5.51 20.79 21.75
C LEU A 17 -6.71 20.90 22.72
N HIS A 18 -6.65 21.87 23.65
CA HIS A 18 -7.60 22.04 24.75
C HIS A 18 -9.06 22.00 24.27
N HIS A 19 -9.39 22.81 23.27
CA HIS A 19 -10.76 22.91 22.78
C HIS A 19 -11.25 21.60 22.17
N GLN A 20 -10.42 20.90 21.37
CA GLN A 20 -10.81 19.60 20.82
C GLN A 20 -11.09 18.59 21.94
N LYS A 21 -10.19 18.51 22.95
CA LYS A 21 -10.34 17.62 24.11
C LYS A 21 -11.60 17.92 24.93
N ARG A 22 -11.92 19.21 25.12
CA ARG A 22 -13.14 19.66 25.83
C ARG A 22 -14.40 19.20 25.11
N HIS A 23 -14.50 19.42 23.80
CA HIS A 23 -15.68 19.02 23.03
C HIS A 23 -15.86 17.50 22.97
N LEU A 24 -14.76 16.74 22.85
CA LEU A 24 -14.83 15.27 22.92
C LEU A 24 -15.22 14.77 24.30
N SER A 25 -14.72 15.38 25.38
CA SER A 25 -15.11 15.02 26.75
C SER A 25 -16.61 15.24 26.99
N LEU A 26 -17.16 16.37 26.51
CA LEU A 26 -18.59 16.64 26.57
C LEU A 26 -19.40 15.64 25.73
N PHE A 27 -18.93 15.33 24.52
CA PHE A 27 -19.60 14.36 23.65
C PHE A 27 -19.58 12.95 24.25
N LEU A 28 -18.45 12.53 24.84
CA LEU A 28 -18.32 11.28 25.56
C LEU A 28 -19.34 11.15 26.69
N SER A 29 -19.57 12.23 27.46
CA SER A 29 -20.60 12.25 28.51
C SER A 29 -22.01 12.05 27.95
N VAL A 30 -22.30 12.54 26.75
CA VAL A 30 -23.61 12.34 26.09
C VAL A 30 -23.79 10.90 25.63
N VAL A 31 -22.78 10.30 25.00
CA VAL A 31 -22.88 8.92 24.47
C VAL A 31 -22.72 7.83 25.53
N ARG A 32 -22.38 8.18 26.76
CA ARG A 32 -22.49 7.28 27.92
C ARG A 32 -23.92 7.00 28.34
N HIS A 33 -24.85 7.90 28.01
CA HIS A 33 -26.27 7.68 28.32
C HIS A 33 -26.92 6.83 27.22
N ASP A 34 -27.42 5.64 27.57
CA ASP A 34 -27.88 4.62 26.63
C ASP A 34 -28.92 5.13 25.63
N SER A 35 -30.00 5.76 26.10
CA SER A 35 -31.05 6.26 25.22
C SER A 35 -30.55 7.37 24.29
N SER A 36 -29.65 8.22 24.78
CA SER A 36 -29.05 9.29 23.97
C SER A 36 -28.12 8.71 22.91
N ARG A 37 -27.26 7.77 23.30
CA ARG A 37 -26.32 7.09 22.42
C ARG A 37 -27.03 6.43 21.26
N ARG A 38 -28.05 5.61 21.56
CA ARG A 38 -28.81 4.86 20.55
C ARG A 38 -29.53 5.80 19.59
N TYR A 39 -30.26 6.78 20.12
CA TYR A 39 -30.93 7.78 19.29
C TYR A 39 -29.96 8.51 18.36
N LEU A 40 -28.78 8.89 18.88
CA LEU A 40 -27.74 9.55 18.10
C LEU A 40 -27.18 8.63 17.01
N LEU A 41 -26.86 7.36 17.32
CA LEU A 41 -26.37 6.38 16.34
C LEU A 41 -27.37 6.15 15.21
N GLU A 42 -28.64 5.97 15.55
CA GLU A 42 -29.70 5.65 14.60
C GLU A 42 -30.03 6.83 13.67
N ASN A 43 -30.03 8.07 14.20
CA ASN A 43 -30.69 9.19 13.52
C ASN A 43 -29.81 10.43 13.27
N VAL A 44 -28.59 10.50 13.82
CA VAL A 44 -27.81 11.75 13.86
C VAL A 44 -26.37 11.59 13.44
N LEU A 45 -25.64 10.63 14.02
CA LEU A 45 -24.18 10.57 13.96
C LEU A 45 -23.67 10.46 12.53
N PHE A 46 -24.07 9.43 11.79
CA PHE A 46 -23.66 9.27 10.40
C PHE A 46 -24.49 10.17 9.47
N ASP A 47 -25.81 10.14 9.61
CA ASP A 47 -26.74 10.77 8.66
C ASP A 47 -26.70 12.31 8.64
N LYS A 48 -26.52 12.96 9.80
CA LYS A 48 -26.64 14.43 9.91
C LYS A 48 -25.31 15.13 10.12
N ILE A 49 -24.39 14.52 10.85
CA ILE A 49 -23.15 15.21 11.29
C ILE A 49 -21.87 14.54 10.81
N LYS A 50 -21.96 13.45 10.02
CA LYS A 50 -20.79 12.70 9.52
C LYS A 50 -19.78 12.44 10.64
N PHE A 51 -20.21 11.65 11.63
CA PHE A 51 -19.51 11.35 12.88
C PHE A 51 -17.99 11.16 12.75
N PRO A 52 -17.44 10.51 11.70
CA PRO A 52 -16.00 10.41 11.53
C PRO A 52 -15.25 11.74 11.67
N LEU A 53 -15.87 12.89 11.38
CA LEU A 53 -15.29 14.22 11.60
C LEU A 53 -14.79 14.49 13.03
N PHE A 54 -15.30 13.80 14.06
CA PHE A 54 -14.76 13.87 15.43
C PHE A 54 -13.39 13.18 15.58
N MET A 55 -12.96 12.39 14.60
CA MET A 55 -11.68 11.70 14.58
C MET A 55 -10.52 12.62 14.17
N ASP A 56 -10.78 13.84 13.69
CA ASP A 56 -9.72 14.75 13.24
C ASP A 56 -8.76 15.15 14.37
N VAL A 57 -7.46 14.98 14.14
CA VAL A 57 -6.41 15.59 14.97
C VAL A 57 -5.88 16.77 14.19
N LYS A 58 -6.34 17.98 14.53
CA LYS A 58 -6.02 19.16 13.73
C LYS A 58 -4.53 19.51 13.86
N PRO A 59 -3.82 19.71 12.75
CA PRO A 59 -2.48 20.28 12.82
C PRO A 59 -2.58 21.71 13.40
N PRO A 60 -1.69 22.11 14.32
CA PRO A 60 -1.55 23.51 14.70
C PRO A 60 -1.06 24.33 13.49
N ASP A 61 -1.41 25.61 13.46
CA ASP A 61 -0.89 26.53 12.45
C ASP A 61 0.61 26.80 12.63
N ASN A 62 1.22 27.46 11.64
CA ASN A 62 2.67 27.70 11.63
C ASN A 62 3.13 28.54 12.85
N GLU A 63 2.32 29.51 13.29
CA GLU A 63 2.63 30.36 14.44
C GLU A 63 2.60 29.53 15.73
N THR A 64 1.56 28.75 15.94
CA THR A 64 1.41 27.84 17.08
C THR A 64 2.52 26.80 17.08
N LEU A 65 2.83 26.18 15.93
CA LEU A 65 3.94 25.24 15.81
C LEU A 65 5.29 25.89 16.15
N ALA A 66 5.51 27.16 15.80
CA ALA A 66 6.73 27.88 16.17
C ALA A 66 6.87 28.07 17.68
N THR A 67 5.76 28.23 18.41
CA THR A 67 5.79 28.27 19.89
C THR A 67 6.08 26.92 20.54
N VAL A 68 5.76 25.81 19.87
CA VAL A 68 5.95 24.45 20.41
C VAL A 68 7.28 23.85 20.00
N VAL A 69 7.69 24.08 18.75
CA VAL A 69 8.94 23.60 18.14
C VAL A 69 9.79 24.82 17.82
N HIS A 70 10.44 25.35 18.87
CA HIS A 70 11.31 26.52 18.77
C HIS A 70 12.55 26.19 17.94
N ASP A 71 13.30 25.16 18.36
CA ASP A 71 14.53 24.70 17.71
C ASP A 71 14.20 23.67 16.63
N VAL A 72 14.52 24.01 15.37
CA VAL A 72 14.26 23.15 14.21
C VAL A 72 15.41 22.18 13.95
N TRP A 73 15.07 20.99 13.46
CA TRP A 73 16.03 19.98 13.03
C TRP A 73 15.54 19.32 11.73
N PHE A 74 16.44 19.09 10.78
CA PHE A 74 16.11 18.50 9.48
C PHE A 74 16.26 16.97 9.51
N GLU A 75 15.34 16.28 10.18
CA GLU A 75 15.42 14.83 10.43
C GLU A 75 15.47 13.94 9.17
N LEU A 76 15.03 14.45 8.02
CA LEU A 76 15.04 13.70 6.75
C LEU A 76 16.41 13.72 6.04
N MET A 77 17.35 14.49 6.58
CA MET A 77 18.70 14.72 6.07
C MET A 77 19.67 14.92 7.24
N GLU A 78 19.85 13.89 8.09
CA GLU A 78 20.78 13.98 9.23
C GLU A 78 22.21 14.29 8.80
N GLU A 79 22.62 13.82 7.63
CA GLU A 79 23.96 14.08 7.04
C GLU A 79 24.23 15.56 6.73
N ALA A 80 23.19 16.39 6.67
CA ALA A 80 23.33 17.82 6.41
C ALA A 80 23.68 18.64 7.66
N HIS A 81 23.62 18.04 8.86
CA HIS A 81 23.86 18.74 10.13
C HIS A 81 25.30 18.58 10.61
N PRO A 82 25.95 19.68 11.06
CA PRO A 82 27.22 19.59 11.76
C PRO A 82 27.07 18.82 13.08
N THR A 83 28.07 18.01 13.43
CA THR A 83 28.11 17.22 14.68
C THR A 83 27.94 18.08 15.94
N GLU A 84 28.36 19.35 15.88
CA GLU A 84 28.30 20.33 16.97
C GLU A 84 26.87 20.78 17.32
N GLU A 85 25.89 20.55 16.44
CA GLU A 85 24.48 20.92 16.67
C GLU A 85 23.65 19.82 17.34
N ALA A 86 24.29 18.80 17.91
CA ALA A 86 23.62 17.66 18.56
C ALA A 86 22.63 18.06 19.67
N TYR A 87 22.84 19.20 20.35
CA TYR A 87 21.89 19.70 21.35
C TYR A 87 20.58 20.20 20.72
N LYS A 88 20.59 20.75 19.50
CA LYS A 88 19.35 21.15 18.79
C LYS A 88 18.51 19.93 18.45
N LYS A 89 19.15 18.82 18.09
CA LYS A 89 18.49 17.53 17.86
C LYS A 89 17.70 17.07 19.09
N SER A 90 18.26 17.21 20.30
CA SER A 90 17.59 16.78 21.53
C SER A 90 16.41 17.69 21.90
N LEU A 91 16.52 19.01 21.71
CA LEU A 91 15.43 19.97 21.91
C LEU A 91 14.27 19.74 20.93
N TYR A 92 14.58 19.49 19.66
CA TYR A 92 13.59 19.12 18.65
C TYR A 92 12.89 17.80 19.00
N ALA A 93 13.65 16.79 19.44
CA ALA A 93 13.09 15.51 19.89
C ALA A 93 12.15 15.65 21.09
N ALA A 94 12.50 16.51 22.07
CA ALA A 94 11.63 16.81 23.21
C ALA A 94 10.33 17.50 22.77
N SER A 95 10.41 18.44 21.83
CA SER A 95 9.25 19.12 21.24
C SER A 95 8.32 18.14 20.52
N LYS A 96 8.88 17.22 19.72
CA LYS A 96 8.12 16.12 19.09
C LYS A 96 7.43 15.22 20.10
N GLN A 97 8.12 14.87 21.19
CA GLN A 97 7.55 14.02 22.24
C GLN A 97 6.37 14.71 22.93
N LYS A 98 6.45 16.04 23.13
CA LYS A 98 5.33 16.84 23.66
C LYS A 98 4.13 16.84 22.71
N LEU A 99 4.34 17.10 21.43
CA LEU A 99 3.29 17.04 20.40
C LEU A 99 2.60 15.68 20.38
N LYS A 100 3.40 14.60 20.43
CA LYS A 100 2.91 13.23 20.50
C LYS A 100 2.04 12.97 21.73
N SER A 101 2.49 13.38 22.92
CA SER A 101 1.73 13.21 24.16
C SER A 101 0.37 13.91 24.09
N VAL A 102 0.36 15.15 23.62
CA VAL A 102 -0.87 15.95 23.47
C VAL A 102 -1.85 15.28 22.51
N ALA A 103 -1.35 14.77 21.37
CA ALA A 103 -2.17 14.06 20.41
C ALA A 103 -2.77 12.79 21.03
N LEU A 104 -1.96 11.95 21.68
CA LEU A 104 -2.38 10.68 22.31
C LEU A 104 -3.53 10.85 23.31
N GLU A 105 -3.53 11.93 24.10
CA GLU A 105 -4.65 12.23 25.00
C GLU A 105 -5.97 12.47 24.25
N LEU A 106 -5.91 13.16 23.10
CA LEU A 106 -7.08 13.36 22.24
C LEU A 106 -7.52 12.03 21.61
N GLU A 107 -6.58 11.22 21.13
CA GLU A 107 -6.89 9.92 20.52
C GLU A 107 -7.55 8.96 21.51
N SER A 108 -7.11 8.99 22.77
CA SER A 108 -7.73 8.22 23.85
C SER A 108 -9.20 8.58 24.06
N LEU A 109 -9.56 9.87 24.01
CA LEU A 109 -10.96 10.30 24.08
C LEU A 109 -11.76 9.82 22.86
N GLN A 110 -11.17 9.87 21.66
CA GLN A 110 -11.81 9.39 20.42
C GLN A 110 -12.08 7.88 20.48
N LEU A 111 -11.11 7.10 20.96
CA LEU A 111 -11.26 5.65 21.12
C LEU A 111 -12.36 5.32 22.13
N ARG A 112 -12.39 6.00 23.29
CA ARG A 112 -13.44 5.81 24.31
C ARG A 112 -14.83 6.14 23.79
N ILE A 113 -14.96 7.12 22.90
CA ILE A 113 -16.23 7.39 22.22
C ILE A 113 -16.62 6.19 21.35
N LEU A 114 -15.71 5.65 20.55
CA LEU A 114 -15.99 4.46 19.72
C LEU A 114 -16.36 3.23 20.55
N GLU A 115 -15.68 3.00 21.68
CA GLU A 115 -16.02 1.95 22.64
C GLU A 115 -17.48 2.10 23.09
N GLN A 116 -17.90 3.30 23.48
CA GLN A 116 -19.30 3.56 23.85
C GLN A 116 -20.24 3.34 22.67
N LEU A 117 -19.88 3.76 21.46
CA LEU A 117 -20.72 3.58 20.26
C LEU A 117 -20.81 2.13 19.77
N THR A 118 -20.04 1.20 20.33
CA THR A 118 -19.97 -0.20 19.89
C THR A 118 -20.20 -1.20 21.03
N MET A 119 -21.08 -0.83 21.97
CA MET A 119 -21.55 -1.70 23.05
C MET A 119 -22.45 -2.83 22.53
N ASP A 120 -22.43 -3.98 23.22
CA ASP A 120 -23.24 -5.17 22.92
C ASP A 120 -24.28 -5.49 24.02
N ASP A 121 -24.20 -4.84 25.17
CA ASP A 121 -25.07 -5.07 26.34
C ASP A 121 -26.31 -4.16 26.39
N ASP A 122 -26.53 -3.34 25.36
CA ASP A 122 -27.51 -2.26 25.36
C ASP A 122 -28.70 -2.48 24.40
N ALA A 123 -29.24 -3.71 24.37
CA ALA A 123 -30.26 -4.15 23.40
C ALA A 123 -31.69 -4.33 23.99
N PRO A 124 -32.42 -3.25 24.31
CA PRO A 124 -33.84 -3.36 24.72
C PRO A 124 -34.78 -3.74 23.56
N GLN A 125 -34.34 -3.57 22.29
CA GLN A 125 -35.14 -3.79 21.07
C GLN A 125 -34.54 -4.86 20.13
N GLY A 126 -33.58 -5.66 20.62
CA GLY A 126 -32.98 -6.77 19.87
C GLY A 126 -31.81 -6.42 18.94
N GLN A 127 -31.50 -5.14 18.72
CA GLN A 127 -30.32 -4.67 17.99
C GLN A 127 -29.39 -3.89 18.95
N THR A 128 -28.10 -4.22 19.01
CA THR A 128 -27.12 -3.53 19.89
C THR A 128 -26.61 -2.22 19.27
N SER A 129 -25.97 -1.34 20.06
CA SER A 129 -25.26 -0.18 19.50
C SER A 129 -24.20 -0.60 18.47
N ARG A 130 -23.49 -1.70 18.70
CA ARG A 130 -22.53 -2.27 17.75
C ARG A 130 -23.18 -2.65 16.42
N ASP A 131 -24.37 -3.26 16.45
CA ASP A 131 -25.08 -3.64 15.23
C ASP A 131 -25.47 -2.40 14.40
N ILE A 132 -25.95 -1.35 15.06
CA ILE A 132 -26.30 -0.07 14.40
C ILE A 132 -25.05 0.59 13.84
N PHE A 133 -23.97 0.66 14.63
CA PHE A 133 -22.70 1.24 14.21
C PHE A 133 -22.13 0.53 12.97
N LEU A 134 -22.11 -0.81 12.96
CA LEU A 134 -21.59 -1.58 11.83
C LEU A 134 -22.40 -1.36 10.56
N ALA A 135 -23.73 -1.30 10.66
CA ALA A 135 -24.60 -0.98 9.53
C ALA A 135 -24.31 0.43 8.97
N LYS A 136 -24.30 1.45 9.86
CA LYS A 136 -23.99 2.83 9.47
C LYS A 136 -22.57 3.01 8.94
N PHE A 137 -21.61 2.26 9.47
CA PHE A 137 -20.23 2.28 8.99
C PHE A 137 -20.10 1.66 7.60
N GLU A 138 -20.84 0.57 7.32
CA GLU A 138 -20.89 -0.01 5.98
C GLU A 138 -21.49 0.98 4.96
N ASP A 139 -22.58 1.66 5.32
CA ASP A 139 -23.18 2.71 4.49
C ASP A 139 -22.20 3.87 4.26
N PHE A 140 -21.49 4.31 5.31
CA PHE A 140 -20.43 5.31 5.18
C PHE A 140 -19.32 4.88 4.22
N ILE A 141 -18.90 3.62 4.22
CA ILE A 141 -17.89 3.11 3.29
C ILE A 141 -18.43 3.14 1.84
N LYS A 142 -19.69 2.75 1.63
CA LYS A 142 -20.34 2.81 0.31
C LYS A 142 -20.41 4.25 -0.21
N GLU A 143 -20.81 5.19 0.64
CA GLU A 143 -20.88 6.61 0.30
C GLU A 143 -19.51 7.19 -0.12
N ASN A 144 -18.42 6.66 0.42
CA ASN A 144 -17.04 7.09 0.14
C ASN A 144 -16.34 6.24 -0.93
N SER A 145 -17.03 5.27 -1.54
CA SER A 145 -16.47 4.42 -2.59
C SER A 145 -16.57 5.09 -3.98
N PRO A 146 -15.63 4.80 -4.90
CA PRO A 146 -15.72 5.27 -6.29
C PRO A 146 -17.04 4.85 -6.93
N GLY A 147 -17.69 5.75 -7.67
CA GLY A 147 -18.99 5.50 -8.29
C GLY A 147 -20.21 5.81 -7.41
N SER A 148 -19.99 6.16 -6.14
CA SER A 148 -21.03 6.72 -5.28
C SER A 148 -21.63 8.00 -5.86
N ARG A 149 -22.94 8.20 -5.66
CA ARG A 149 -23.66 9.44 -6.04
C ARG A 149 -23.39 10.60 -5.08
N THR A 150 -22.61 10.37 -4.02
CA THR A 150 -22.23 11.39 -3.04
C THR A 150 -21.39 12.48 -3.71
N VAL A 151 -21.74 13.74 -3.46
CA VAL A 151 -21.00 14.90 -3.97
C VAL A 151 -19.58 14.90 -3.41
N THR A 152 -18.58 15.21 -4.23
CA THR A 152 -17.15 15.16 -3.81
C THR A 152 -16.85 15.97 -2.54
N LEU A 153 -17.51 17.12 -2.37
CA LEU A 153 -17.34 17.99 -1.19
C LEU A 153 -17.90 17.34 0.10
N ASP A 154 -18.78 16.36 -0.05
CA ASP A 154 -19.40 15.64 1.04
C ASP A 154 -18.63 14.39 1.49
N LEU A 155 -17.60 13.99 0.74
CA LEU A 155 -16.73 12.88 1.09
C LEU A 155 -15.95 13.16 2.38
N CYS A 156 -15.60 12.09 3.09
CA CYS A 156 -14.81 12.17 4.30
C CYS A 156 -13.44 12.78 3.99
N PRO A 157 -13.00 13.84 4.71
CA PRO A 157 -11.66 14.37 4.53
C PRO A 157 -10.59 13.29 4.74
N PRO A 158 -9.53 13.22 3.92
CA PRO A 158 -8.53 12.16 4.03
C PRO A 158 -7.81 12.08 5.39
N SER A 159 -7.55 13.22 6.04
CA SER A 159 -6.96 13.27 7.39
C SER A 159 -7.87 12.63 8.44
N VAL A 160 -9.17 12.89 8.32
CA VAL A 160 -10.21 12.33 9.18
C VAL A 160 -10.30 10.82 8.99
N ALA A 161 -10.31 10.36 7.73
CA ALA A 161 -10.37 8.94 7.41
C ALA A 161 -9.13 8.18 7.93
N LEU A 162 -7.92 8.74 7.79
CA LEU A 162 -6.71 8.13 8.35
C LEU A 162 -6.78 8.05 9.88
N ASN A 163 -7.21 9.12 10.55
CA ASN A 163 -7.35 9.09 12.00
C ASN A 163 -8.38 8.06 12.42
N PHE A 164 -9.56 8.05 11.80
CA PHE A 164 -10.63 7.09 12.07
C PHE A 164 -10.15 5.65 11.90
N PHE A 165 -9.41 5.36 10.82
CA PHE A 165 -8.75 4.08 10.59
C PHE A 165 -7.94 3.60 11.80
N HIS A 166 -7.04 4.44 12.32
CA HIS A 166 -6.22 4.05 13.49
C HIS A 166 -7.07 3.78 14.74
N ARG A 167 -8.15 4.53 14.97
CA ARG A 167 -9.00 4.32 16.15
C ARG A 167 -9.86 3.07 15.98
N LEU A 168 -10.30 2.75 14.76
CA LEU A 168 -10.98 1.49 14.46
C LEU A 168 -10.06 0.27 14.61
N VAL A 169 -8.78 0.38 14.22
CA VAL A 169 -7.78 -0.68 14.48
C VAL A 169 -7.61 -0.88 15.99
N ALA A 170 -7.48 0.19 16.77
CA ALA A 170 -7.40 0.10 18.22
C ALA A 170 -8.66 -0.52 18.84
N LEU A 171 -9.84 -0.10 18.39
CA LEU A 171 -11.13 -0.65 18.83
C LEU A 171 -11.25 -2.14 18.51
N LEU A 172 -10.91 -2.55 17.29
CA LEU A 172 -10.96 -3.94 16.86
C LEU A 172 -10.04 -4.82 17.73
N ARG A 173 -8.85 -4.32 18.08
CA ARG A 173 -7.93 -5.03 18.96
C ARG A 173 -8.48 -5.19 20.38
N GLN A 174 -9.25 -4.24 20.89
CA GLN A 174 -9.94 -4.34 22.18
C GLN A 174 -11.16 -5.27 22.14
N CYS A 175 -11.76 -5.47 20.97
CA CYS A 175 -12.85 -6.43 20.80
C CYS A 175 -12.38 -7.90 20.83
N LEU A 176 -11.06 -8.15 20.80
CA LEU A 176 -10.46 -9.48 20.83
C LEU A 176 -9.98 -9.85 22.24
N PRO A 177 -10.00 -11.14 22.62
CA PRO A 177 -10.30 -12.29 21.78
C PRO A 177 -11.80 -12.64 21.67
N VAL A 178 -12.19 -13.29 20.57
CA VAL A 178 -13.57 -13.79 20.33
C VAL A 178 -13.54 -15.23 19.85
N LEU A 179 -14.42 -16.09 20.37
CA LEU A 179 -14.55 -17.47 19.90
C LEU A 179 -15.30 -17.49 18.57
N HIS A 180 -14.68 -18.02 17.52
CA HIS A 180 -15.37 -18.27 16.25
C HIS A 180 -16.08 -19.62 16.31
N ALA A 181 -17.42 -19.60 16.35
CA ALA A 181 -18.22 -20.80 16.59
C ALA A 181 -18.03 -21.87 15.51
N ALA A 182 -17.97 -21.48 14.23
CA ALA A 182 -17.84 -22.43 13.11
C ALA A 182 -16.51 -23.21 13.13
N SER A 183 -15.39 -22.56 13.47
CA SER A 183 -14.07 -23.22 13.50
C SER A 183 -13.64 -23.72 14.88
N GLY A 184 -14.35 -23.31 15.94
CA GLY A 184 -13.94 -23.52 17.33
C GLY A 184 -12.66 -22.78 17.74
N LYS A 185 -12.08 -21.95 16.86
CA LYS A 185 -10.83 -21.22 17.14
C LYS A 185 -11.11 -19.93 17.91
N LEU A 186 -10.23 -19.62 18.86
CA LEU A 186 -10.21 -18.33 19.52
C LEU A 186 -9.48 -17.31 18.64
N LEU A 187 -10.22 -16.35 18.09
CA LEU A 187 -9.66 -15.25 17.31
C LEU A 187 -8.87 -14.33 18.24
N GLN A 188 -7.58 -14.19 17.99
CA GLN A 188 -6.68 -13.36 18.77
C GLN A 188 -6.01 -12.32 17.87
N ALA A 189 -5.58 -11.19 18.45
CA ALA A 189 -4.98 -10.11 17.67
C ALA A 189 -3.77 -10.54 16.82
N HIS A 190 -2.99 -11.54 17.25
CA HIS A 190 -1.80 -11.97 16.50
C HIS A 190 -2.07 -12.98 15.38
N SER A 191 -3.26 -13.61 15.36
CA SER A 191 -3.68 -14.68 14.44
C SER A 191 -5.03 -14.40 13.77
N LEU A 192 -5.51 -13.16 13.82
CA LEU A 192 -6.75 -12.75 13.19
C LEU A 192 -6.62 -12.80 11.67
N TYR A 193 -7.62 -13.39 11.02
CA TYR A 193 -7.84 -13.36 9.58
C TYR A 193 -9.35 -13.49 9.31
N ILE A 194 -9.79 -13.16 8.10
CA ILE A 194 -11.16 -13.44 7.66
C ILE A 194 -11.18 -14.79 6.92
N PRO A 195 -11.96 -15.78 7.40
CA PRO A 195 -12.14 -17.03 6.67
C PRO A 195 -12.73 -16.82 5.27
N GLY A 196 -12.28 -17.59 4.28
CA GLY A 196 -12.64 -17.36 2.87
C GLY A 196 -14.15 -17.51 2.58
N ASP A 197 -14.84 -18.35 3.34
CA ASP A 197 -16.29 -18.55 3.30
C ASP A 197 -17.08 -17.30 3.70
N VAL A 198 -16.53 -16.44 4.55
CA VAL A 198 -17.18 -15.17 4.94
C VAL A 198 -17.31 -14.22 3.74
N PHE A 199 -16.40 -14.29 2.76
CA PHE A 199 -16.51 -13.52 1.51
C PHE A 199 -17.63 -14.02 0.57
N LEU A 200 -18.21 -15.19 0.85
CA LEU A 200 -19.33 -15.78 0.13
C LEU A 200 -20.68 -15.49 0.79
N SER A 201 -20.72 -15.34 2.12
CA SER A 201 -21.96 -15.25 2.90
C SER A 201 -22.26 -13.86 3.50
N ASP A 202 -21.24 -13.18 4.03
CA ASP A 202 -21.44 -12.03 4.92
C ASP A 202 -20.79 -10.74 4.41
N ILE A 203 -19.68 -10.86 3.68
CA ILE A 203 -18.92 -9.72 3.14
C ILE A 203 -19.06 -9.68 1.62
N GLY A 204 -19.61 -8.58 1.09
CA GLY A 204 -19.59 -8.31 -0.35
C GLY A 204 -20.57 -9.14 -1.20
N VAL A 205 -21.54 -9.83 -0.60
CA VAL A 205 -22.56 -10.63 -1.32
C VAL A 205 -23.51 -9.76 -2.15
N ARG A 206 -23.64 -8.46 -1.83
CA ARG A 206 -24.42 -7.50 -2.62
C ARG A 206 -23.58 -6.85 -3.72
N GLY A 207 -23.34 -7.59 -4.80
CA GLY A 207 -23.19 -7.12 -6.20
C GLY A 207 -22.28 -5.96 -6.62
N GLU A 208 -21.61 -5.24 -5.72
CA GLU A 208 -20.92 -3.96 -6.02
C GLU A 208 -19.41 -4.01 -5.82
N VAL A 209 -18.86 -5.17 -5.48
CA VAL A 209 -17.44 -5.32 -5.12
C VAL A 209 -16.73 -6.20 -6.14
N SER A 210 -15.70 -5.64 -6.77
CA SER A 210 -14.79 -6.36 -7.67
C SER A 210 -13.97 -7.39 -6.88
N ARG A 211 -13.64 -8.51 -7.54
CA ARG A 211 -13.01 -9.68 -6.93
C ARG A 211 -11.73 -10.06 -7.67
N VAL A 212 -10.94 -10.92 -7.03
CA VAL A 212 -9.67 -11.43 -7.57
C VAL A 212 -9.91 -12.27 -8.84
N GLY A 213 -10.93 -13.13 -8.82
CA GLY A 213 -11.34 -13.98 -9.92
C GLY A 213 -12.73 -13.66 -10.44
N ASP A 214 -13.13 -14.37 -11.49
CA ASP A 214 -14.45 -14.26 -12.08
C ASP A 214 -15.44 -15.06 -11.23
N PHE A 215 -16.70 -14.65 -11.27
CA PHE A 215 -17.80 -15.45 -10.73
C PHE A 215 -18.05 -16.62 -11.69
N PRO A 216 -17.70 -17.88 -11.36
CA PRO A 216 -18.55 -18.95 -11.85
C PRO A 216 -19.92 -18.66 -11.25
N GLU A 217 -20.97 -18.65 -12.07
CA GLU A 217 -22.35 -18.59 -11.58
C GLU A 217 -22.49 -19.63 -10.45
N LEU A 218 -22.52 -19.16 -9.20
CA LEU A 218 -22.92 -20.01 -8.09
C LEU A 218 -24.37 -20.36 -8.40
N PRO A 219 -24.72 -21.66 -8.53
CA PRO A 219 -26.12 -22.03 -8.59
C PRO A 219 -26.77 -21.44 -7.34
N TYR A 220 -27.78 -20.62 -7.55
CA TYR A 220 -28.69 -20.13 -6.53
C TYR A 220 -29.26 -21.35 -5.77
N ASP A 221 -28.57 -21.90 -4.76
CA ASP A 221 -29.11 -22.97 -3.89
C ASP A 221 -28.20 -23.36 -2.71
N ILE A 222 -27.57 -22.40 -2.00
CA ILE A 222 -26.95 -22.69 -0.69
C ILE A 222 -27.61 -21.92 0.47
N ALA A 223 -28.51 -20.96 0.18
CA ALA A 223 -29.29 -20.26 1.21
C ALA A 223 -30.74 -20.77 1.38
N SER A 224 -31.25 -21.62 0.47
CA SER A 224 -32.63 -22.11 0.42
C SER A 224 -32.84 -23.48 1.09
N ASN A 225 -31.78 -24.28 1.28
CA ASN A 225 -31.91 -25.68 1.73
C ASN A 225 -31.69 -25.95 3.23
N GLN A 226 -31.77 -24.94 4.09
CA GLN A 226 -31.94 -25.16 5.54
C GLN A 226 -33.37 -24.88 6.04
N GLN A 227 -34.31 -24.57 5.15
CA GLN A 227 -35.71 -24.26 5.51
C GLN A 227 -36.75 -24.93 4.60
N SER A 228 -36.51 -26.16 4.14
CA SER A 228 -37.58 -27.00 3.58
C SER A 228 -37.20 -28.48 3.55
N ASN A 229 -37.26 -29.15 4.70
CA ASN A 229 -37.50 -30.60 4.76
C ASN A 229 -37.79 -31.04 6.21
N ARG A 230 -39.00 -30.72 6.68
CA ARG A 230 -39.74 -31.53 7.65
C ARG A 230 -41.22 -31.42 7.33
N THR A 231 -41.68 -32.24 6.38
CA THR A 231 -43.09 -32.57 6.26
C THR A 231 -43.49 -33.49 7.40
N ASP A 232 -44.66 -33.20 7.95
CA ASP A 232 -45.44 -33.96 8.94
C ASP A 232 -45.34 -35.48 8.77
N GLU A 233 -45.00 -36.18 9.86
CA GLU A 233 -45.82 -37.27 10.40
C GLU A 233 -45.71 -37.26 11.94
N GLY A 234 -46.86 -37.39 12.60
CA GLY A 234 -47.06 -36.94 13.98
C GLY A 234 -46.50 -37.82 15.09
N HIS A 235 -46.35 -37.22 16.28
CA HIS A 235 -46.86 -37.72 17.56
C HIS A 235 -46.73 -36.62 18.64
N LYS A 236 -47.80 -36.43 19.41
CA LYS A 236 -47.88 -35.53 20.57
C LYS A 236 -46.93 -35.98 21.69
N ALA A 237 -46.12 -35.06 22.21
CA ALA A 237 -45.74 -35.03 23.63
C ALA A 237 -45.25 -33.64 24.01
N SER A 238 -46.00 -32.98 24.88
CA SER A 238 -45.67 -31.77 25.62
C SER A 238 -44.53 -32.02 26.60
N VAL A 239 -43.43 -31.27 26.52
CA VAL A 239 -42.51 -31.08 27.66
C VAL A 239 -42.02 -29.63 27.68
N GLU A 240 -42.02 -29.10 28.89
CA GLU A 240 -41.89 -27.72 29.32
C GLU A 240 -40.49 -27.12 29.12
N LEU A 241 -40.51 -25.79 29.18
CA LEU A 241 -39.43 -24.83 29.34
C LEU A 241 -38.37 -25.30 30.36
N SER A 242 -37.10 -25.37 29.95
CA SER A 242 -35.97 -25.33 30.88
C SER A 242 -34.91 -24.33 30.41
N SER A 243 -34.73 -23.33 31.25
CA SER A 243 -33.69 -22.31 31.27
C SER A 243 -32.26 -22.87 31.24
N GLY A 244 -31.38 -22.21 30.48
CA GLY A 244 -29.97 -22.03 30.87
C GLY A 244 -28.90 -22.72 30.02
N THR A 245 -28.50 -22.07 28.92
CA THR A 245 -27.09 -21.94 28.44
C THR A 245 -27.05 -20.83 27.39
N PRO A 246 -26.06 -19.89 27.38
CA PRO A 246 -25.94 -18.92 26.30
C PRO A 246 -25.64 -19.67 24.99
N ASN A 247 -26.58 -19.62 24.05
CA ASN A 247 -26.64 -20.44 22.85
C ASN A 247 -25.40 -20.26 21.95
N ALA A 248 -24.96 -21.34 21.30
CA ALA A 248 -23.91 -21.31 20.27
C ALA A 248 -24.20 -20.29 19.14
N PHE A 249 -25.48 -19.99 18.90
CA PHE A 249 -25.96 -18.96 17.98
C PHE A 249 -25.54 -17.52 18.35
N ASP A 250 -25.46 -17.18 19.63
CA ASP A 250 -25.01 -15.83 20.06
C ASP A 250 -23.49 -15.65 19.90
N LYS A 251 -22.72 -16.75 19.99
CA LYS A 251 -21.26 -16.73 19.85
C LYS A 251 -20.80 -16.58 18.39
N ASP A 252 -21.56 -17.14 17.45
CA ASP A 252 -21.28 -16.99 16.03
C ASP A 252 -21.42 -15.52 15.58
N ARG A 253 -22.46 -14.82 16.08
CA ARG A 253 -22.67 -13.38 15.85
C ARG A 253 -21.49 -12.50 16.26
N ALA A 254 -20.80 -12.83 17.35
CA ALA A 254 -19.68 -12.02 17.82
C ALA A 254 -18.49 -12.06 16.83
N SER A 255 -18.15 -13.24 16.29
CA SER A 255 -17.12 -13.35 15.26
C SER A 255 -17.51 -12.63 13.97
N THR A 256 -18.78 -12.72 13.55
CA THR A 256 -19.27 -12.01 12.36
C THR A 256 -19.14 -10.49 12.51
N LYS A 257 -19.46 -9.93 13.69
CA LYS A 257 -19.28 -8.49 13.97
C LYS A 257 -17.81 -8.07 13.86
N VAL A 258 -16.88 -8.88 14.38
CA VAL A 258 -15.43 -8.67 14.26
C VAL A 258 -14.98 -8.68 12.79
N PHE A 259 -15.44 -9.64 12.01
CA PHE A 259 -15.09 -9.73 10.58
C PHE A 259 -15.64 -8.54 9.78
N ARG A 260 -16.89 -8.12 10.03
CA ARG A 260 -17.47 -6.92 9.39
C ARG A 260 -16.71 -5.64 9.74
N LEU A 261 -16.30 -5.50 11.00
CA LEU A 261 -15.46 -4.36 11.41
C LEU A 261 -14.10 -4.38 10.73
N LEU A 262 -13.44 -5.55 10.69
CA LEU A 262 -12.15 -5.73 10.03
C LEU A 262 -12.23 -5.42 8.53
N ASP A 263 -13.26 -5.93 7.84
CA ASP A 263 -13.48 -5.66 6.42
C ASP A 263 -13.65 -4.16 6.15
N GLY A 264 -14.47 -3.47 6.94
CA GLY A 264 -14.64 -2.03 6.83
C GLY A 264 -13.35 -1.25 7.10
N ILE A 265 -12.48 -1.73 8.01
CA ILE A 265 -11.14 -1.15 8.25
C ILE A 265 -10.23 -1.32 7.02
N VAL A 266 -10.21 -2.51 6.41
CA VAL A 266 -9.42 -2.78 5.19
C VAL A 266 -9.91 -1.88 4.04
N ARG A 267 -11.23 -1.79 3.84
CA ARG A 267 -11.83 -0.88 2.84
C ARG A 267 -11.52 0.58 3.11
N LEU A 268 -11.61 1.04 4.37
CA LEU A 268 -11.28 2.42 4.71
C LEU A 268 -9.81 2.75 4.40
N TYR A 269 -8.91 1.80 4.67
CA TYR A 269 -7.50 1.95 4.33
C TYR A 269 -7.27 2.06 2.82
N TYR A 270 -7.89 1.14 2.08
CA TYR A 270 -7.86 1.07 0.63
C TYR A 270 -8.33 2.36 -0.05
N LEU A 271 -9.48 2.87 0.39
CA LEU A 271 -10.18 4.01 -0.21
C LEU A 271 -9.51 5.34 0.13
N CYS A 272 -9.07 5.53 1.38
CA CYS A 272 -8.74 6.86 1.88
C CYS A 272 -7.36 6.94 2.55
N SER A 273 -7.04 6.02 3.45
CA SER A 273 -5.89 6.18 4.35
C SER A 273 -4.56 6.12 3.61
N HIS A 274 -4.39 5.21 2.64
CA HIS A 274 -3.16 5.10 1.86
C HIS A 274 -2.83 6.39 1.08
N ALA A 275 -3.82 6.94 0.37
CA ALA A 275 -3.66 8.18 -0.40
C ALA A 275 -3.27 9.35 0.50
N HIS A 276 -3.76 9.38 1.74
CA HIS A 276 -3.38 10.41 2.70
C HIS A 276 -1.91 10.26 3.15
N PHE A 277 -1.41 9.04 3.40
CA PHE A 277 0.01 8.84 3.68
C PHE A 277 0.90 9.34 2.55
N LEU A 278 0.56 9.05 1.29
CA LEU A 278 1.29 9.55 0.13
C LEU A 278 1.34 11.08 0.12
N LYS A 279 0.20 11.75 0.36
CA LYS A 279 0.12 13.21 0.42
C LYS A 279 0.98 13.80 1.55
N MET A 280 0.93 13.21 2.75
CA MET A 280 1.74 13.67 3.89
C MET A 280 3.24 13.40 3.68
N ASN A 281 3.57 12.32 2.97
CA ASN A 281 4.95 12.06 2.58
C ASN A 281 5.47 13.11 1.58
N ALA A 282 4.64 13.55 0.63
CA ALA A 282 5.01 14.63 -0.29
C ALA A 282 5.33 15.95 0.44
N VAL A 283 4.61 16.27 1.52
CA VAL A 283 4.95 17.43 2.38
C VAL A 283 6.32 17.23 3.05
N ARG A 284 6.62 16.03 3.54
CA ARG A 284 7.93 15.70 4.12
C ARG A 284 9.05 15.83 3.08
N GLU A 285 8.87 15.32 1.87
CA GLU A 285 9.86 15.45 0.79
C GLU A 285 10.11 16.92 0.39
N GLY A 286 9.11 17.80 0.51
CA GLY A 286 9.28 19.24 0.30
C GLY A 286 10.40 19.86 1.16
N MET A 287 10.59 19.39 2.39
CA MET A 287 11.71 19.84 3.23
C MET A 287 13.07 19.54 2.60
N ARG A 288 13.22 18.39 1.93
CA ARG A 288 14.46 18.00 1.24
C ARG A 288 14.73 18.86 0.03
N ASP A 289 13.68 19.27 -0.68
CA ASP A 289 13.80 20.15 -1.84
C ASP A 289 14.22 21.56 -1.42
N TYR A 290 13.61 22.11 -0.35
CA TYR A 290 14.02 23.40 0.20
C TYR A 290 15.43 23.39 0.78
N LEU A 291 15.84 22.32 1.45
CA LEU A 291 17.21 22.21 1.97
C LEU A 291 18.23 22.17 0.83
N ARG A 292 17.95 21.42 -0.25
CA ARG A 292 18.76 21.43 -1.47
C ARG A 292 18.81 22.82 -2.12
N ALA A 293 17.68 23.54 -2.15
CA ALA A 293 17.62 24.91 -2.68
C ALA A 293 18.49 25.88 -1.86
N VAL A 294 18.43 25.83 -0.52
CA VAL A 294 19.29 26.64 0.36
C VAL A 294 20.77 26.35 0.12
N GLN A 295 21.15 25.06 0.03
CA GLN A 295 22.53 24.66 -0.24
C GLN A 295 23.03 25.17 -1.60
N GLU A 296 22.19 25.09 -2.63
CA GLU A 296 22.53 25.55 -3.97
C GLU A 296 22.65 27.08 -4.06
N VAL A 297 21.76 27.83 -3.38
CA VAL A 297 21.86 29.30 -3.29
C VAL A 297 23.15 29.72 -2.60
N ARG A 298 23.50 29.09 -1.47
CA ARG A 298 24.77 29.34 -0.76
C ARG A 298 25.99 29.09 -1.64
N ARG A 299 25.97 27.98 -2.39
CA ARG A 299 27.05 27.60 -3.32
C ARG A 299 27.23 28.62 -4.44
N ASN A 300 26.14 29.12 -5.02
CA ASN A 300 26.17 30.09 -6.11
C ASN A 300 26.50 31.51 -5.64
N SER A 301 26.10 31.88 -4.42
CA SER A 301 26.42 33.18 -3.83
C SER A 301 27.93 33.38 -3.66
N ALA A 302 28.68 32.31 -3.38
CA ALA A 302 30.15 32.36 -3.28
C ALA A 302 30.89 32.71 -4.59
N LEU A 303 30.20 32.68 -5.74
CA LEU A 303 30.78 32.85 -7.08
C LEU A 303 30.17 34.02 -7.87
N GLY A 304 29.25 34.78 -7.27
CA GLY A 304 28.43 35.77 -7.96
C GLY A 304 28.96 37.20 -7.95
N GLU A 305 28.50 38.00 -8.92
CA GLU A 305 28.61 39.46 -8.92
C GLU A 305 27.78 40.08 -7.77
N PRO A 306 28.14 41.28 -7.25
CA PRO A 306 27.52 41.86 -6.06
C PRO A 306 25.99 41.97 -6.10
N ASP A 307 25.41 42.38 -7.22
CA ASP A 307 23.95 42.50 -7.38
C ASP A 307 23.26 41.12 -7.33
N VAL A 308 23.94 40.08 -7.85
CA VAL A 308 23.47 38.69 -7.81
C VAL A 308 23.59 38.13 -6.40
N VAL A 309 24.66 38.47 -5.68
CA VAL A 309 24.86 38.07 -4.27
C VAL A 309 23.77 38.68 -3.37
N GLU A 310 23.40 39.95 -3.57
CA GLU A 310 22.32 40.58 -2.80
C GLU A 310 20.97 39.85 -3.04
N ALA A 311 20.65 39.56 -4.31
CA ALA A 311 19.44 38.83 -4.66
C ALA A 311 19.43 37.40 -4.11
N LEU A 312 20.57 36.70 -4.17
CA LEU A 312 20.73 35.36 -3.62
C LEU A 312 20.63 35.35 -2.08
N THR A 313 21.12 36.37 -1.40
CA THR A 313 20.99 36.50 0.06
C THR A 313 19.53 36.63 0.47
N LYS A 314 18.75 37.47 -0.22
CA LYS A 314 17.30 37.57 0.01
C LYS A 314 16.57 36.24 -0.28
N ALA A 315 16.98 35.54 -1.32
CA ALA A 315 16.44 34.22 -1.64
C ALA A 315 16.78 33.18 -0.55
N GLU A 316 18.00 33.21 -0.01
CA GLU A 316 18.42 32.33 1.08
C GLU A 316 17.58 32.55 2.34
N GLU A 317 17.30 33.80 2.71
CA GLU A 317 16.44 34.15 3.86
C GLU A 317 15.04 33.54 3.70
N VAL A 318 14.40 33.79 2.55
CA VAL A 318 13.05 33.25 2.26
C VAL A 318 13.03 31.72 2.27
N PHE A 319 14.03 31.09 1.66
CA PHE A 319 14.12 29.62 1.65
C PHE A 319 14.42 29.06 3.04
N SER A 320 15.23 29.74 3.86
CA SER A 320 15.57 29.30 5.23
C SER A 320 14.37 29.43 6.17
N ASP A 321 13.58 30.49 6.04
CA ASP A 321 12.33 30.67 6.80
C ASP A 321 11.31 29.59 6.42
N THR A 322 11.15 29.34 5.12
CA THR A 322 10.24 28.29 4.62
C THR A 322 10.70 26.91 5.07
N LEU A 323 12.01 26.64 5.01
CA LEU A 323 12.61 25.39 5.48
C LEU A 323 12.36 25.18 6.98
N SER A 324 12.47 26.23 7.79
CA SER A 324 12.18 26.19 9.22
C SER A 324 10.70 25.88 9.48
N GLN A 325 9.78 26.47 8.72
CA GLN A 325 8.35 26.12 8.79
C GLN A 325 8.09 24.66 8.40
N GLN A 326 8.72 24.19 7.32
CA GLN A 326 8.62 22.79 6.90
C GLN A 326 9.16 21.83 7.96
N ALA A 327 10.29 22.15 8.60
CA ALA A 327 10.86 21.32 9.68
C ALA A 327 9.91 21.15 10.88
N ARG A 328 9.13 22.19 11.22
CA ARG A 328 8.09 22.12 12.27
C ARG A 328 6.89 21.28 11.83
N GLN A 329 6.46 21.40 10.58
CA GLN A 329 5.41 20.55 10.02
C GLN A 329 5.83 19.08 9.98
N VAL A 330 7.08 18.80 9.59
CA VAL A 330 7.68 17.46 9.65
C VAL A 330 7.70 16.93 11.09
N ALA A 331 7.99 17.78 12.08
CA ALA A 331 7.95 17.41 13.50
C ALA A 331 6.56 16.90 13.90
N TRP A 332 5.51 17.63 13.52
CA TRP A 332 4.11 17.25 13.73
C TRP A 332 3.77 15.94 13.03
N LEU A 333 4.09 15.82 11.73
CA LEU A 333 3.80 14.61 10.96
C LEU A 333 4.50 13.39 11.54
N SER A 334 5.75 13.51 11.96
CA SER A 334 6.50 12.43 12.57
C SER A 334 6.00 12.07 13.98
N ALA A 335 5.40 13.01 14.70
CA ALA A 335 4.80 12.76 16.01
C ALA A 335 3.41 12.10 15.92
N VAL A 336 2.59 12.46 14.91
CA VAL A 336 1.15 12.14 14.87
C VAL A 336 0.77 11.16 13.75
N VAL A 337 1.44 11.22 12.59
CA VAL A 337 1.10 10.43 11.39
C VAL A 337 2.08 9.28 11.18
N PHE A 338 3.39 9.55 11.26
CA PHE A 338 4.45 8.58 11.02
C PHE A 338 5.11 8.05 12.30
N SER A 339 4.36 8.05 13.42
CA SER A 339 4.87 7.56 14.70
C SER A 339 4.98 6.02 14.72
N LYS A 340 5.74 5.49 15.69
CA LYS A 340 5.89 4.04 15.89
C LYS A 340 4.55 3.34 16.16
N GLU A 341 3.64 3.99 16.86
CA GLU A 341 2.30 3.46 17.14
C GLU A 341 1.47 3.35 15.86
N LYS A 342 1.50 4.39 15.02
CA LYS A 342 0.82 4.36 13.72
C LYS A 342 1.43 3.32 12.78
N GLN A 343 2.75 3.18 12.81
CA GLN A 343 3.46 2.14 12.07
C GLN A 343 3.03 0.75 12.53
N ALA A 344 2.89 0.54 13.85
CA ALA A 344 2.46 -0.72 14.43
C ALA A 344 1.03 -1.09 14.01
N ASP A 345 0.11 -0.13 13.89
CA ASP A 345 -1.25 -0.37 13.38
C ASP A 345 -1.24 -0.82 11.92
N VAL A 346 -0.47 -0.12 11.07
CA VAL A 346 -0.33 -0.45 9.64
C VAL A 346 0.33 -1.83 9.46
N TYR A 347 1.38 -2.11 10.23
CA TYR A 347 2.05 -3.41 10.22
C TYR A 347 1.17 -4.54 10.75
N TRP A 348 0.37 -4.28 11.79
CA TRP A 348 -0.60 -5.23 12.30
C TRP A 348 -1.64 -5.57 11.22
N LEU A 349 -2.20 -4.56 10.55
CA LEU A 349 -3.16 -4.80 9.48
C LEU A 349 -2.54 -5.53 8.28
N LEU A 350 -1.28 -5.22 7.90
CA LEU A 350 -0.56 -5.96 6.86
C LEU A 350 -0.52 -7.46 7.19
N ARG A 351 -0.21 -7.81 8.45
CA ARG A 351 -0.16 -9.21 8.88
C ARG A 351 -1.53 -9.89 8.80
N VAL A 352 -2.60 -9.19 9.18
CA VAL A 352 -3.98 -9.71 9.15
C VAL A 352 -4.45 -9.90 7.70
N VAL A 353 -4.22 -8.91 6.83
CA VAL A 353 -4.59 -8.96 5.41
C VAL A 353 -3.79 -10.05 4.69
N LEU A 354 -2.48 -10.13 4.92
CA LEU A 354 -1.64 -11.17 4.32
C LEU A 354 -2.06 -12.57 4.78
N LEU A 355 -2.34 -12.77 6.08
CA LEU A 355 -2.84 -14.05 6.57
C LEU A 355 -4.21 -14.40 5.97
N THR A 356 -5.09 -13.41 5.81
CA THR A 356 -6.39 -13.60 5.15
C THR A 356 -6.23 -14.07 3.71
N LEU A 357 -5.30 -13.47 2.96
CA LEU A 357 -5.00 -13.85 1.58
C LEU A 357 -4.37 -15.25 1.48
N GLU A 358 -3.45 -15.59 2.38
CA GLU A 358 -2.82 -16.91 2.44
C GLU A 358 -3.84 -18.01 2.76
N GLU A 359 -4.67 -17.83 3.80
CA GLU A 359 -5.69 -18.81 4.18
C GLU A 359 -6.77 -18.97 3.09
N ALA A 360 -7.16 -17.87 2.42
CA ALA A 360 -8.05 -17.93 1.28
C ALA A 360 -7.40 -18.68 0.09
N SER A 361 -6.10 -18.50 -0.14
CA SER A 361 -5.35 -19.23 -1.16
C SER A 361 -5.27 -20.74 -0.86
N HIS A 362 -5.02 -21.11 0.39
CA HIS A 362 -5.03 -22.50 0.84
C HIS A 362 -6.42 -23.16 0.70
N SER A 363 -7.49 -22.37 0.75
CA SER A 363 -8.87 -22.82 0.56
C SER A 363 -9.23 -23.11 -0.91
N GLY A 364 -8.27 -23.05 -1.83
CA GLY A 364 -8.44 -23.46 -3.22
C GLY A 364 -9.23 -22.46 -4.06
N ALA A 365 -10.32 -22.89 -4.68
CA ALA A 365 -11.13 -22.06 -5.58
C ALA A 365 -11.76 -20.84 -4.87
N ALA A 366 -11.93 -20.90 -3.54
CA ALA A 366 -12.44 -19.81 -2.73
C ALA A 366 -11.62 -18.51 -2.88
N PHE A 367 -10.33 -18.60 -3.23
CA PHE A 367 -9.47 -17.44 -3.45
C PHE A 367 -9.99 -16.49 -4.53
N ALA A 368 -10.64 -17.01 -5.57
CA ALA A 368 -11.24 -16.19 -6.64
C ALA A 368 -12.31 -15.23 -6.11
N PHE A 369 -12.94 -15.56 -4.98
CA PHE A 369 -14.00 -14.76 -4.37
C PHE A 369 -13.47 -13.68 -3.43
N VAL A 370 -12.17 -13.63 -3.13
CA VAL A 370 -11.63 -12.57 -2.30
C VAL A 370 -11.86 -11.22 -2.98
N PRO A 371 -12.35 -10.19 -2.27
CA PRO A 371 -12.44 -8.85 -2.83
C PRO A 371 -11.06 -8.31 -3.24
N ASP A 372 -10.99 -7.70 -4.42
CA ASP A 372 -9.73 -7.24 -5.01
C ASP A 372 -8.98 -6.22 -4.14
N TYR A 373 -9.72 -5.39 -3.41
CA TYR A 373 -9.17 -4.42 -2.46
C TYR A 373 -8.36 -5.07 -1.33
N TYR A 374 -8.50 -6.36 -1.02
CA TYR A 374 -7.60 -7.04 -0.06
C TYR A 374 -6.18 -7.17 -0.62
N VAL A 375 -6.07 -7.58 -1.89
CA VAL A 375 -4.78 -7.70 -2.57
C VAL A 375 -4.13 -6.33 -2.71
N GLU A 376 -4.88 -5.33 -3.18
CA GLU A 376 -4.38 -3.97 -3.27
C GLU A 376 -4.02 -3.38 -1.91
N SER A 377 -4.83 -3.61 -0.87
CA SER A 377 -4.52 -3.15 0.48
C SER A 377 -3.22 -3.77 0.97
N CYS A 378 -2.99 -5.07 0.73
CA CYS A 378 -1.75 -5.74 1.11
C CYS A 378 -0.53 -5.05 0.47
N ILE A 379 -0.62 -4.72 -0.83
CA ILE A 379 0.44 -4.01 -1.56
C ILE A 379 0.64 -2.59 -1.00
N LYS A 380 -0.46 -1.85 -0.80
CA LYS A 380 -0.47 -0.46 -0.31
C LYS A 380 0.07 -0.34 1.12
N LEU A 381 -0.26 -1.30 2.00
CA LEU A 381 0.21 -1.38 3.38
C LEU A 381 1.73 -1.56 3.43
N LEU A 382 2.27 -2.53 2.68
CA LEU A 382 3.72 -2.73 2.62
C LEU A 382 4.43 -1.53 1.98
N THR A 383 3.85 -0.93 0.94
CA THR A 383 4.36 0.30 0.31
C THR A 383 4.46 1.43 1.33
N SER A 384 3.43 1.64 2.16
CA SER A 384 3.45 2.67 3.20
C SER A 384 4.57 2.44 4.20
N LEU A 385 4.70 1.21 4.70
CA LEU A 385 5.74 0.84 5.66
C LEU A 385 7.15 0.98 5.10
N SER A 386 7.33 0.72 3.80
CA SER A 386 8.64 0.69 3.16
C SER A 386 9.09 2.05 2.64
N PHE A 387 8.16 2.93 2.25
CA PHE A 387 8.49 4.18 1.55
C PHE A 387 7.99 5.45 2.24
N TYR A 388 6.94 5.39 3.07
CA TYR A 388 6.38 6.60 3.68
C TYR A 388 6.79 6.78 5.15
N PHE A 389 6.91 5.71 5.93
CA PHE A 389 7.38 5.81 7.32
C PHE A 389 8.86 6.19 7.48
N PRO A 390 9.79 5.71 6.64
CA PRO A 390 11.20 6.10 6.75
C PRO A 390 11.42 7.61 6.52
N PRO A 391 12.52 8.18 7.04
CA PRO A 391 13.43 7.61 8.03
C PRO A 391 12.89 7.64 9.47
N THR A 392 11.72 8.25 9.72
CA THR A 392 11.15 8.41 11.06
C THR A 392 10.96 7.08 11.77
N CYS A 393 10.49 6.06 11.05
CA CYS A 393 10.41 4.68 11.51
C CYS A 393 10.76 3.75 10.34
N ASN A 394 11.64 2.78 10.55
CA ASN A 394 11.99 1.81 9.51
C ASN A 394 11.25 0.50 9.74
N LEU A 395 10.87 -0.18 8.65
CA LEU A 395 10.27 -1.52 8.73
C LEU A 395 11.24 -2.51 9.41
N SER A 396 12.55 -2.34 9.21
CA SER A 396 13.61 -3.16 9.81
C SER A 396 13.62 -3.12 11.33
N ASP A 397 13.10 -2.05 11.93
CA ASP A 397 13.09 -1.84 13.38
C ASP A 397 12.00 -2.68 14.07
N ILE A 398 11.04 -3.23 13.30
CA ILE A 398 9.95 -4.04 13.83
C ILE A 398 10.41 -5.50 13.98
N PRO A 399 10.28 -6.11 15.17
CA PRO A 399 10.59 -7.53 15.37
C PRO A 399 9.77 -8.44 14.45
N GLY A 400 10.44 -9.38 13.79
CA GLY A 400 9.79 -10.35 12.89
C GLY A 400 9.38 -9.78 11.52
N HIS A 401 9.70 -8.52 11.19
CA HIS A 401 9.36 -7.92 9.89
C HIS A 401 9.85 -8.76 8.71
N TYR A 402 11.04 -9.38 8.82
CA TYR A 402 11.61 -10.18 7.75
C TYR A 402 10.77 -11.41 7.42
N ASN A 403 10.15 -12.05 8.42
CA ASN A 403 9.23 -13.16 8.18
C ASN A 403 8.00 -12.72 7.37
N VAL A 404 7.46 -11.54 7.68
CA VAL A 404 6.35 -10.95 6.92
C VAL A 404 6.77 -10.62 5.49
N LEU A 405 7.99 -10.10 5.28
CA LEU A 405 8.53 -9.87 3.94
C LEU A 405 8.66 -11.17 3.13
N VAL A 406 9.17 -12.25 3.73
CA VAL A 406 9.27 -13.56 3.05
C VAL A 406 7.89 -14.09 2.68
N ARG A 407 6.92 -14.03 3.61
CA ARG A 407 5.52 -14.42 3.36
C ARG A 407 4.88 -13.61 2.24
N TYR A 408 5.02 -12.29 2.27
CA TYR A 408 4.51 -11.41 1.23
C TYR A 408 5.16 -11.67 -0.13
N SER A 409 6.50 -11.84 -0.17
CA SER A 409 7.23 -12.19 -1.39
C SER A 409 6.79 -13.56 -1.94
N THR A 410 6.54 -14.53 -1.06
CA THR A 410 6.00 -15.85 -1.42
C THR A 410 4.61 -15.72 -2.04
N PHE A 411 3.74 -14.92 -1.41
CA PHE A 411 2.40 -14.64 -1.93
C PHE A 411 2.46 -14.03 -3.33
N LEU A 412 3.30 -13.00 -3.56
CA LEU A 412 3.45 -12.42 -4.90
C LEU A 412 3.95 -13.42 -5.93
N ALA A 413 4.96 -14.22 -5.59
CA ALA A 413 5.55 -15.24 -6.45
C ALA A 413 4.53 -16.31 -6.88
N GLN A 414 3.63 -16.68 -5.97
CA GLN A 414 2.57 -17.66 -6.25
C GLN A 414 1.43 -17.09 -7.08
N HIS A 415 1.05 -15.81 -6.89
CA HIS A 415 -0.24 -15.30 -7.37
C HIS A 415 -0.17 -14.42 -8.63
N PHE A 416 0.99 -13.88 -9.02
CA PHE A 416 1.06 -12.99 -10.21
C PHE A 416 0.70 -13.68 -11.53
N ALA A 417 0.79 -15.01 -11.58
CA ALA A 417 0.41 -15.85 -12.72
C ALA A 417 -0.57 -16.97 -12.33
N ASP A 418 -1.24 -16.84 -11.18
CA ASP A 418 -2.20 -17.83 -10.70
C ASP A 418 -3.47 -17.79 -11.56
N PRO A 419 -3.93 -18.94 -12.10
CA PRO A 419 -5.12 -19.00 -12.95
C PRO A 419 -6.41 -18.57 -12.25
N ARG A 420 -6.47 -18.61 -10.91
CA ARG A 420 -7.62 -18.13 -10.12
C ARG A 420 -7.75 -16.62 -10.12
N VAL A 421 -6.67 -15.89 -10.41
CA VAL A 421 -6.70 -14.45 -10.63
C VAL A 421 -7.10 -14.24 -12.09
N THR A 422 -8.34 -13.84 -12.35
CA THR A 422 -8.82 -13.54 -13.71
C THR A 422 -8.86 -12.04 -13.96
N ASN A 423 -9.10 -11.25 -12.91
CA ASN A 423 -9.19 -9.81 -12.97
C ASN A 423 -7.88 -9.19 -13.52
N PRO A 424 -7.94 -8.49 -14.68
CA PRO A 424 -6.76 -7.97 -15.34
C PRO A 424 -6.02 -6.90 -14.51
N ASP A 425 -6.76 -6.07 -13.78
CA ASP A 425 -6.18 -5.05 -12.91
C ASP A 425 -5.42 -5.69 -11.75
N MET A 426 -5.92 -6.81 -11.23
CA MET A 426 -5.24 -7.57 -10.18
C MET A 426 -3.98 -8.29 -10.67
N LYS A 427 -4.01 -8.86 -11.88
CA LYS A 427 -2.81 -9.42 -12.52
C LYS A 427 -1.72 -8.36 -12.67
N ASP A 428 -2.09 -7.19 -13.18
CA ASP A 428 -1.16 -6.08 -13.35
C ASP A 428 -0.65 -5.54 -12.00
N ALA A 429 -1.50 -5.42 -10.98
CA ALA A 429 -1.12 -5.00 -9.63
C ALA A 429 -0.11 -5.96 -8.99
N LEU A 430 -0.37 -7.27 -9.03
CA LEU A 430 0.54 -8.29 -8.50
C LEU A 430 1.87 -8.31 -9.26
N LEU A 431 1.82 -8.21 -10.60
CA LEU A 431 3.02 -8.18 -11.43
C LEU A 431 3.87 -6.93 -11.17
N ARG A 432 3.26 -5.75 -11.03
CA ARG A 432 3.96 -4.51 -10.64
C ARG A 432 4.55 -4.61 -9.24
N ALA A 433 3.81 -5.18 -8.28
CA ALA A 433 4.31 -5.38 -6.93
C ALA A 433 5.53 -6.32 -6.90
N LEU A 434 5.49 -7.43 -7.66
CA LEU A 434 6.63 -8.33 -7.82
C LEU A 434 7.82 -7.64 -8.48
N ALA A 435 7.57 -6.84 -9.52
CA ALA A 435 8.61 -6.05 -10.17
C ALA A 435 9.28 -5.08 -9.20
N ALA A 436 8.52 -4.46 -8.29
CA ALA A 436 9.08 -3.58 -7.25
C ALA A 436 9.94 -4.36 -6.23
N HIS A 437 9.62 -5.63 -5.96
CA HIS A 437 10.34 -6.47 -4.98
C HIS A 437 11.68 -7.02 -5.48
N VAL A 438 11.86 -7.16 -6.79
CA VAL A 438 13.14 -7.63 -7.37
C VAL A 438 14.20 -6.52 -7.49
N CYS A 439 14.05 -5.43 -6.74
CA CYS A 439 14.93 -4.27 -6.82
C CYS A 439 15.65 -3.99 -5.49
N PRO A 440 14.97 -3.76 -4.36
CA PRO A 440 15.65 -3.57 -3.07
C PRO A 440 16.38 -4.84 -2.58
N PRO A 441 17.60 -4.74 -2.03
CA PRO A 441 18.33 -5.91 -1.53
C PRO A 441 17.58 -6.71 -0.47
N SER A 442 16.82 -6.05 0.40
CA SER A 442 16.03 -6.71 1.46
C SER A 442 14.90 -7.57 0.90
N THR A 443 14.19 -7.09 -0.13
CA THR A 443 13.07 -7.80 -0.74
C THR A 443 13.54 -8.89 -1.71
N VAL A 444 14.68 -8.69 -2.38
CA VAL A 444 15.35 -9.75 -3.17
C VAL A 444 15.73 -10.91 -2.25
N ARG A 445 16.41 -10.64 -1.12
CA ARG A 445 16.72 -11.68 -0.13
C ARG A 445 15.48 -12.39 0.40
N ALA A 446 14.39 -11.65 0.62
CA ALA A 446 13.12 -12.24 1.03
C ALA A 446 12.53 -13.20 -0.02
N LEU A 447 12.67 -12.87 -1.32
CA LEU A 447 12.32 -13.77 -2.42
C LEU A 447 13.23 -15.01 -2.47
N GLU A 448 14.53 -14.86 -2.18
CA GLU A 448 15.48 -15.99 -2.12
C GLU A 448 15.19 -16.96 -0.96
N CYS A 449 14.55 -16.48 0.11
CA CYS A 449 14.17 -17.28 1.28
C CYS A 449 12.78 -17.95 1.17
N MET A 450 12.07 -17.81 0.04
CA MET A 450 10.76 -18.45 -0.13
C MET A 450 10.87 -19.98 -0.31
N PRO A 451 9.79 -20.75 -0.10
CA PRO A 451 9.78 -22.19 -0.38
C PRO A 451 10.18 -22.50 -1.83
N THR A 452 10.91 -23.60 -2.04
CA THR A 452 11.40 -24.01 -3.38
C THR A 452 10.25 -24.21 -4.38
N GLU A 453 9.10 -24.70 -3.93
CA GLU A 453 7.92 -24.84 -4.79
C GLU A 453 7.48 -23.47 -5.36
N SER A 454 7.39 -22.45 -4.50
CA SER A 454 7.02 -21.09 -4.88
C SER A 454 8.05 -20.44 -5.79
N SER A 455 9.35 -20.65 -5.53
CA SER A 455 10.41 -20.11 -6.37
C SER A 455 10.39 -20.74 -7.76
N MET A 456 10.19 -22.06 -7.86
CA MET A 456 10.07 -22.77 -9.13
C MET A 456 8.80 -22.37 -9.90
N ALA A 457 7.67 -22.19 -9.22
CA ALA A 457 6.44 -21.69 -9.84
C ALA A 457 6.65 -20.29 -10.44
N MET A 458 7.30 -19.38 -9.72
CA MET A 458 7.66 -18.05 -10.22
C MET A 458 8.57 -18.13 -11.46
N ILE A 459 9.61 -18.96 -11.42
CA ILE A 459 10.54 -19.14 -12.54
C ILE A 459 9.80 -19.66 -13.78
N GLN A 460 8.96 -20.69 -13.61
CA GLN A 460 8.16 -21.24 -14.70
C GLN A 460 7.26 -20.19 -15.33
N ALA A 461 6.59 -19.36 -14.52
CA ALA A 461 5.71 -18.30 -14.99
C ALA A 461 6.47 -17.15 -15.69
N LEU A 462 7.68 -16.82 -15.23
CA LEU A 462 8.54 -15.81 -15.85
C LEU A 462 9.12 -16.28 -17.20
N LEU A 463 9.43 -17.57 -17.32
CA LEU A 463 10.02 -18.19 -18.52
C LEU A 463 8.98 -18.73 -19.51
N GLN A 464 7.69 -18.40 -19.33
CA GLN A 464 6.69 -18.71 -20.35
C GLN A 464 6.96 -17.88 -21.63
N PRO A 465 6.74 -18.47 -22.82
CA PRO A 465 6.90 -17.75 -24.08
C PRO A 465 6.09 -16.44 -24.13
N TYR A 466 6.63 -15.42 -24.80
CA TYR A 466 6.02 -14.09 -24.90
C TYR A 466 4.82 -14.02 -25.86
N LYS A 467 4.41 -15.15 -26.45
CA LYS A 467 3.31 -15.21 -27.40
C LYS A 467 1.96 -15.06 -26.69
N ASN A 468 1.11 -14.19 -27.20
CA ASN A 468 -0.27 -13.97 -26.72
C ASN A 468 -0.40 -13.56 -25.24
N ARG A 469 0.64 -12.94 -24.66
CA ARG A 469 0.58 -12.37 -23.30
C ARG A 469 1.39 -11.07 -23.18
N PRO A 470 1.05 -10.17 -22.26
CA PRO A 470 1.93 -9.08 -21.87
C PRO A 470 3.24 -9.63 -21.29
N TRP A 471 4.38 -9.20 -21.84
CA TRP A 471 5.71 -9.74 -21.49
C TRP A 471 6.70 -8.69 -20.98
N ALA A 472 6.46 -7.40 -21.21
CA ALA A 472 7.44 -6.36 -20.88
C ALA A 472 7.83 -6.38 -19.40
N GLN A 473 6.86 -6.46 -18.49
CA GLN A 473 7.12 -6.49 -17.04
C GLN A 473 7.84 -7.78 -16.59
N THR A 474 7.50 -8.94 -17.14
CA THR A 474 8.20 -10.19 -16.82
C THR A 474 9.64 -10.16 -17.34
N ASN A 475 9.87 -9.56 -18.51
CA ASN A 475 11.21 -9.30 -19.02
C ASN A 475 12.00 -8.38 -18.09
N TRP A 476 11.37 -7.30 -17.59
CA TRP A 476 11.98 -6.40 -16.61
C TRP A 476 12.33 -7.10 -15.28
N ILE A 477 11.52 -8.05 -14.85
CA ILE A 477 11.82 -8.86 -13.66
C ILE A 477 13.08 -9.70 -13.86
N LEU A 478 13.14 -10.47 -14.96
CA LEU A 478 14.34 -11.27 -15.30
C LEU A 478 15.58 -10.40 -15.38
N MET A 479 15.45 -9.23 -16.01
CA MET A 479 16.49 -8.22 -16.10
C MET A 479 17.01 -7.73 -14.75
N ARG A 480 16.12 -7.49 -13.79
CA ARG A 480 16.50 -7.02 -12.45
C ARG A 480 17.20 -8.11 -11.65
N LEU A 481 16.76 -9.37 -11.76
CA LEU A 481 17.44 -10.52 -11.14
C LEU A 481 18.86 -10.75 -11.69
N TRP A 482 19.09 -10.37 -12.96
CA TRP A 482 20.40 -10.43 -13.62
C TRP A 482 21.27 -9.18 -13.39
N LYS A 483 20.67 -8.05 -13.01
CA LYS A 483 21.32 -6.73 -13.00
C LYS A 483 22.56 -6.68 -12.10
N GLY A 484 23.73 -6.48 -12.71
CA GLY A 484 25.03 -6.48 -12.03
C GLY A 484 25.93 -7.67 -12.41
N CYS A 485 25.39 -8.67 -13.12
CA CYS A 485 26.12 -9.77 -13.72
C CYS A 485 26.29 -9.55 -15.24
N GLY A 486 27.34 -10.14 -15.84
CA GLY A 486 27.61 -9.99 -17.28
C GLY A 486 27.91 -8.55 -17.70
N PHE A 487 27.50 -8.15 -18.89
CA PHE A 487 27.48 -6.77 -19.39
C PHE A 487 26.23 -5.99 -18.91
N ALA A 488 25.28 -6.66 -18.25
CA ALA A 488 24.04 -6.03 -17.80
C ALA A 488 24.29 -4.99 -16.70
N PHE A 489 24.11 -3.72 -17.06
CA PHE A 489 24.04 -2.55 -16.16
C PHE A 489 25.04 -2.60 -14.99
N ARG A 490 26.33 -2.89 -15.29
CA ARG A 490 27.43 -2.78 -14.32
C ARG A 490 27.51 -1.39 -13.68
N PHE A 491 26.96 -0.38 -14.36
CA PHE A 491 27.01 1.00 -13.96
C PHE A 491 25.60 1.54 -13.71
N THR A 492 25.41 2.21 -12.58
CA THR A 492 24.19 2.96 -12.24
C THR A 492 23.97 4.13 -13.21
N ILE A 493 25.06 4.71 -13.71
CA ILE A 493 25.10 5.72 -14.78
C ILE A 493 26.12 5.25 -15.81
N ALA A 494 25.76 5.19 -17.09
CA ALA A 494 26.69 4.73 -18.11
C ALA A 494 27.90 5.69 -18.22
N PRO A 495 29.15 5.20 -18.23
CA PRO A 495 30.34 6.05 -18.18
C PRO A 495 30.41 7.12 -19.29
N HIS A 496 29.87 6.82 -20.48
CA HIS A 496 29.82 7.73 -21.62
C HIS A 496 28.79 8.86 -21.48
N LEU A 497 27.84 8.74 -20.55
CA LEU A 497 26.88 9.79 -20.22
C LEU A 497 27.43 10.75 -19.16
N VAL A 498 28.32 10.27 -18.28
CA VAL A 498 28.96 11.09 -17.22
C VAL A 498 29.76 12.27 -17.81
N GLN A 499 30.38 12.09 -18.99
CA GLN A 499 31.15 13.15 -19.66
C GLN A 499 30.31 14.19 -20.42
N ARG A 500 29.01 13.95 -20.67
CA ARG A 500 28.16 14.83 -21.49
C ARG A 500 27.10 15.61 -20.71
N MET A 501 27.01 15.47 -19.39
CA MET A 501 26.03 16.18 -18.54
C MET A 501 26.41 17.65 -18.26
N SER A 502 26.71 18.43 -19.29
CA SER A 502 26.73 19.91 -19.22
C SER A 502 25.36 20.51 -19.52
N SER A 503 24.43 19.72 -20.05
CA SER A 503 23.02 20.07 -20.26
C SER A 503 22.12 19.02 -19.60
N LYS A 504 21.00 19.47 -19.04
CA LYS A 504 20.04 18.63 -18.30
C LYS A 504 19.75 17.34 -19.09
N PRO A 505 19.90 16.14 -18.51
CA PRO A 505 19.59 14.91 -19.21
C PRO A 505 18.11 14.93 -19.58
N VAL A 506 17.80 14.60 -20.84
CA VAL A 506 16.45 14.18 -21.23
C VAL A 506 16.07 13.05 -20.28
N GLU A 507 15.00 13.22 -19.51
CA GLU A 507 14.49 12.17 -18.62
C GLU A 507 14.34 10.89 -19.42
N SER A 508 15.17 9.89 -19.11
CA SER A 508 15.00 8.56 -19.68
C SER A 508 13.61 8.05 -19.28
N ALA A 509 12.90 7.41 -20.21
CA ALA A 509 11.65 6.73 -19.89
C ALA A 509 11.87 5.55 -18.92
N LEU A 510 13.13 5.14 -18.71
CA LEU A 510 13.53 4.22 -17.66
C LEU A 510 13.49 4.94 -16.29
N PRO A 511 12.78 4.39 -15.30
CA PRO A 511 12.91 4.84 -13.91
C PRO A 511 14.38 4.85 -13.51
N SER A 512 14.81 5.84 -12.72
CA SER A 512 16.16 5.95 -12.15
C SER A 512 16.67 4.56 -11.77
N HIS A 513 17.69 4.07 -12.47
CA HIS A 513 18.14 2.70 -12.32
C HIS A 513 18.61 2.48 -10.86
N PRO A 514 17.93 1.63 -10.07
CA PRO A 514 18.35 1.33 -8.70
C PRO A 514 19.74 0.69 -8.72
N ALA A 515 20.51 0.76 -7.63
CA ALA A 515 21.83 0.13 -7.58
C ALA A 515 21.76 -1.36 -7.99
N PRO A 516 22.77 -1.90 -8.71
CA PRO A 516 22.78 -3.31 -9.08
C PRO A 516 22.63 -4.23 -7.86
N CYS A 517 21.72 -5.20 -7.94
CA CYS A 517 21.47 -6.20 -6.90
C CYS A 517 21.12 -7.54 -7.57
N PRO A 518 22.10 -8.24 -8.15
CA PRO A 518 21.85 -9.49 -8.85
C PRO A 518 21.51 -10.60 -7.85
N SER A 519 20.61 -11.50 -8.22
CA SER A 519 20.30 -12.70 -7.43
C SER A 519 20.93 -13.95 -8.04
N VAL A 520 22.04 -14.40 -7.45
CA VAL A 520 22.71 -15.65 -7.84
C VAL A 520 21.79 -16.85 -7.62
N PHE A 521 20.94 -16.81 -6.59
CA PHE A 521 19.97 -17.86 -6.30
C PHE A 521 19.01 -18.07 -7.47
N PHE A 522 18.34 -17.00 -7.95
CA PHE A 522 17.42 -17.12 -9.09
C PHE A 522 18.15 -17.43 -10.39
N GLN A 523 19.34 -16.86 -10.62
CA GLN A 523 20.13 -17.16 -11.81
C GLN A 523 20.45 -18.65 -11.93
N ASN A 524 20.86 -19.28 -10.83
CA ASN A 524 21.14 -20.72 -10.81
C ASN A 524 19.88 -21.57 -11.05
N HIS A 525 18.74 -21.19 -10.46
CA HIS A 525 17.49 -21.94 -10.66
C HIS A 525 16.92 -21.75 -12.07
N ILE A 526 17.02 -20.55 -12.63
CA ILE A 526 16.68 -20.27 -14.03
C ILE A 526 17.55 -21.12 -14.95
N GLY A 527 18.88 -21.12 -14.74
CA GLY A 527 19.82 -21.94 -15.50
C GLY A 527 19.45 -23.42 -15.48
N ARG A 528 19.26 -24.00 -14.28
CA ARG A 528 18.83 -25.41 -14.14
C ARG A 528 17.51 -25.70 -14.84
N TRP A 529 16.50 -24.84 -14.67
CA TRP A 529 15.21 -25.07 -15.30
C TRP A 529 15.29 -25.07 -16.83
N LEU A 530 16.08 -24.15 -17.39
CA LEU A 530 16.34 -24.06 -18.83
C LEU A 530 17.09 -25.29 -19.36
N GLU A 531 18.04 -25.82 -18.58
CA GLU A 531 18.77 -27.05 -18.87
C GLU A 531 17.88 -28.29 -18.88
N ASP A 532 17.00 -28.40 -17.87
CA ASP A 532 16.14 -29.56 -17.67
C ASP A 532 14.94 -29.61 -18.64
N HIS A 533 14.59 -28.48 -19.29
CA HIS A 533 13.42 -28.36 -20.15
C HIS A 533 13.75 -27.77 -21.54
N PRO A 534 14.53 -28.49 -22.38
CA PRO A 534 15.07 -27.94 -23.62
C PRO A 534 14.01 -27.41 -24.59
N ASP A 535 12.88 -28.11 -24.76
CA ASP A 535 11.81 -27.66 -25.66
C ASP A 535 11.14 -26.36 -25.20
N ARG A 536 10.90 -26.24 -23.88
CA ARG A 536 10.29 -25.04 -23.30
C ARG A 536 11.27 -23.87 -23.32
N ALA A 537 12.55 -24.14 -23.01
CA ALA A 537 13.62 -23.16 -23.11
C ALA A 537 13.74 -22.62 -24.55
N ALA A 538 13.69 -23.50 -25.55
CA ALA A 538 13.76 -23.12 -26.94
C ALA A 538 12.54 -22.29 -27.39
N ALA A 539 11.32 -22.68 -26.96
CA ALA A 539 10.11 -21.88 -27.23
C ALA A 539 10.17 -20.49 -26.57
N PHE A 540 10.67 -20.40 -25.34
CA PHE A 540 10.89 -19.13 -24.65
C PHE A 540 11.91 -18.26 -25.39
N LEU A 541 13.12 -18.78 -25.64
CA LEU A 541 14.19 -18.06 -26.31
C LEU A 541 13.79 -17.62 -27.73
N GLY A 542 13.16 -18.50 -28.50
CA GLY A 542 12.63 -18.15 -29.83
C GLY A 542 11.62 -17.00 -29.77
N SER A 543 10.77 -16.97 -28.73
CA SER A 543 9.84 -15.84 -28.52
C SER A 543 10.55 -14.55 -28.12
N VAL A 544 11.60 -14.60 -27.30
CA VAL A 544 12.42 -13.43 -26.92
C VAL A 544 13.10 -12.84 -28.15
N LEU A 545 13.72 -13.68 -28.99
CA LEU A 545 14.38 -13.25 -30.23
C LEU A 545 13.39 -12.66 -31.24
N THR A 546 12.20 -13.25 -31.34
CA THR A 546 11.12 -12.71 -32.18
C THR A 546 10.72 -11.30 -31.72
N GLN A 547 10.52 -11.10 -30.41
CA GLN A 547 10.20 -9.77 -29.87
C GLN A 547 11.37 -8.79 -29.99
N LEU A 548 12.62 -9.26 -29.89
CA LEU A 548 13.82 -8.44 -30.06
C LEU A 548 13.92 -7.91 -31.48
N ASN A 549 13.75 -8.79 -32.47
CA ASN A 549 13.72 -8.41 -33.89
C ASN A 549 12.63 -7.38 -34.16
N TRP A 550 11.43 -7.57 -33.60
CA TRP A 550 10.33 -6.62 -33.73
C TRP A 550 10.68 -5.26 -33.10
N ALA A 551 11.06 -5.23 -31.82
CA ALA A 551 11.34 -3.99 -31.08
C ALA A 551 12.49 -3.20 -31.70
N PHE A 552 13.56 -3.90 -32.13
CA PHE A 552 14.72 -3.29 -32.75
C PHE A 552 14.38 -2.72 -34.14
N SER A 553 13.61 -3.45 -34.96
CA SER A 553 13.17 -2.95 -36.27
C SER A 553 12.31 -1.69 -36.13
N GLN A 554 11.38 -1.67 -35.16
CA GLN A 554 10.57 -0.49 -34.86
C GLN A 554 11.43 0.69 -34.40
N PHE A 555 12.40 0.47 -33.51
CA PHE A 555 13.33 1.50 -33.08
C PHE A 555 14.10 2.12 -34.25
N ILE A 556 14.69 1.29 -35.12
CA ILE A 556 15.45 1.79 -36.28
C ILE A 556 14.56 2.56 -37.26
N SER A 557 13.36 2.06 -37.56
CA SER A 557 12.41 2.75 -38.44
C SER A 557 12.07 4.14 -37.88
N MET A 558 11.70 4.21 -36.59
CA MET A 558 11.34 5.48 -35.96
C MET A 558 12.55 6.43 -35.86
N LEU A 559 13.74 5.91 -35.57
CA LEU A 559 14.95 6.73 -35.52
C LEU A 559 15.28 7.31 -36.89
N GLN A 560 15.13 6.54 -37.97
CA GLN A 560 15.32 7.01 -39.34
C GLN A 560 14.28 8.06 -39.71
N GLU A 561 13.01 7.89 -39.34
CA GLU A 561 11.97 8.90 -39.55
C GLU A 561 12.31 10.22 -38.85
N ILE A 562 12.75 10.15 -37.58
CA ILE A 562 13.15 11.32 -36.79
C ILE A 562 14.38 12.01 -37.42
N GLN A 563 15.39 11.25 -37.82
CA GLN A 563 16.57 11.78 -38.49
C GLN A 563 16.21 12.43 -39.83
N ASN A 564 15.40 11.76 -40.64
CA ASN A 564 14.94 12.28 -41.93
C ASN A 564 14.12 13.57 -41.77
N ALA A 565 13.28 13.66 -40.74
CA ALA A 565 12.54 14.88 -40.41
C ALA A 565 13.49 16.03 -40.00
N HIS A 566 14.54 15.73 -39.24
CA HIS A 566 15.55 16.70 -38.83
C HIS A 566 16.41 17.22 -39.98
N PHE A 567 16.73 16.37 -40.96
CA PHE A 567 17.55 16.74 -42.13
C PHE A 567 16.77 17.44 -43.26
N ARG A 568 15.43 17.54 -43.16
CA ARG A 568 14.63 18.29 -44.15
C ARG A 568 14.89 19.79 -44.01
N PRO A 569 14.96 20.54 -45.13
CA PRO A 569 15.17 22.00 -45.11
C PRO A 569 13.98 22.75 -44.49
N GLU A 570 12.79 22.15 -44.50
CA GLU A 570 11.61 22.64 -43.79
C GLU A 570 11.60 22.15 -42.34
N ARG A 571 11.21 23.01 -41.39
CA ARG A 571 11.06 22.61 -39.98
C ARG A 571 9.90 21.62 -39.82
N VAL A 572 10.20 20.33 -39.88
CA VAL A 572 9.25 19.27 -39.54
C VAL A 572 9.28 19.08 -38.02
N PHE A 573 8.18 19.42 -37.35
CA PHE A 573 8.04 19.18 -35.91
C PHE A 573 7.86 17.68 -35.66
N VAL A 574 8.76 17.10 -34.86
CA VAL A 574 8.63 15.73 -34.36
C VAL A 574 7.77 15.75 -33.10
N ASP A 575 6.70 14.97 -33.08
CA ASP A 575 5.83 14.86 -31.92
C ASP A 575 6.60 14.27 -30.73
N THR A 576 6.45 14.90 -29.55
CA THR A 576 7.03 14.41 -28.31
C THR A 576 6.57 12.98 -27.97
N ARG A 577 5.35 12.60 -28.39
CA ARG A 577 4.86 11.22 -28.24
C ARG A 577 5.67 10.24 -29.09
N GLN A 578 6.02 10.59 -30.33
CA GLN A 578 6.85 9.75 -31.19
C GLN A 578 8.24 9.56 -30.60
N LEU A 579 8.85 10.61 -30.05
CA LEU A 579 10.13 10.51 -29.33
C LEU A 579 10.06 9.53 -28.15
N LYS A 580 8.99 9.60 -27.35
CA LYS A 580 8.77 8.68 -26.22
C LYS A 580 8.59 7.23 -26.66
N ILE A 581 7.86 6.99 -27.75
CA ILE A 581 7.68 5.63 -28.29
C ILE A 581 9.01 5.10 -28.84
N CYS A 582 9.76 5.92 -29.58
CA CYS A 582 11.09 5.55 -30.09
C CYS A 582 12.05 5.17 -28.95
N ALA A 583 12.10 5.98 -27.88
CA ALA A 583 12.87 5.67 -26.68
C ALA A 583 12.40 4.36 -26.02
N THR A 584 11.08 4.13 -25.94
CA THR A 584 10.52 2.88 -25.41
C THR A 584 10.94 1.66 -26.24
N CYS A 585 10.93 1.75 -27.59
CA CYS A 585 11.39 0.67 -28.46
C CYS A 585 12.88 0.36 -28.27
N PHE A 586 13.72 1.38 -28.07
CA PHE A 586 15.13 1.21 -27.70
C PHE A 586 15.28 0.48 -26.37
N ASP A 587 14.55 0.92 -25.34
CA ASP A 587 14.61 0.33 -24.00
C ASP A 587 14.15 -1.13 -23.99
N LEU A 588 13.10 -1.45 -24.76
CA LEU A 588 12.64 -2.83 -24.96
C LEU A 588 13.69 -3.68 -25.67
N SER A 589 14.31 -3.16 -26.74
CA SER A 589 15.37 -3.86 -27.49
C SER A 589 16.56 -4.18 -26.58
N LEU A 590 17.00 -3.20 -25.78
CA LEU A 590 18.06 -3.40 -24.80
C LEU A 590 17.64 -4.42 -23.73
N GLY A 591 16.42 -4.29 -23.19
CA GLY A 591 15.91 -5.21 -22.18
C GLY A 591 15.83 -6.66 -22.66
N LEU A 592 15.44 -6.89 -23.92
CA LEU A 592 15.36 -8.22 -24.52
C LEU A 592 16.75 -8.80 -24.79
N LEU A 593 17.66 -8.00 -25.36
CA LEU A 593 19.05 -8.42 -25.62
C LEU A 593 19.76 -8.87 -24.33
N ARG A 594 19.46 -8.20 -23.23
CA ARG A 594 20.04 -8.52 -21.93
C ARG A 594 19.45 -9.77 -21.29
N VAL A 595 18.20 -10.12 -21.59
CA VAL A 595 17.64 -11.44 -21.23
C VAL A 595 18.29 -12.54 -22.07
N VAL A 596 18.58 -12.29 -23.36
CA VAL A 596 19.36 -13.23 -24.18
C VAL A 596 20.76 -13.42 -23.58
N GLU A 597 21.44 -12.35 -23.20
CA GLU A 597 22.73 -12.41 -22.50
C GLU A 597 22.67 -13.25 -21.23
N MET A 598 21.64 -13.03 -20.40
CA MET A 598 21.39 -13.83 -19.19
C MET A 598 21.26 -15.32 -19.55
N VAL A 599 20.41 -15.68 -20.52
CA VAL A 599 20.17 -17.08 -20.93
C VAL A 599 21.47 -17.75 -21.39
N VAL A 600 22.24 -17.09 -22.27
CA VAL A 600 23.54 -17.61 -22.76
C VAL A 600 24.52 -17.82 -21.61
N ASN A 601 24.50 -16.96 -20.58
CA ASN A 601 25.39 -17.10 -19.45
C ASN A 601 24.95 -18.22 -18.47
N VAL A 602 23.66 -18.30 -18.14
CA VAL A 602 23.17 -19.24 -17.11
C VAL A 602 22.89 -20.65 -17.65
N ALA A 603 22.71 -20.80 -18.96
CA ALA A 603 22.47 -22.07 -19.64
C ALA A 603 23.19 -22.11 -21.01
N PRO A 604 24.54 -22.06 -21.03
CA PRO A 604 25.34 -21.94 -22.27
C PRO A 604 25.13 -23.12 -23.24
N SER A 605 24.83 -24.28 -22.69
CA SER A 605 24.59 -25.53 -23.41
C SER A 605 23.46 -25.42 -24.46
N LEU A 606 22.48 -24.52 -24.23
CA LEU A 606 21.37 -24.27 -25.17
C LEU A 606 21.84 -23.73 -26.52
N VAL A 607 23.00 -23.10 -26.56
CA VAL A 607 23.57 -22.50 -27.77
C VAL A 607 24.77 -23.29 -28.27
N THR A 608 25.55 -23.89 -27.36
CA THR A 608 26.79 -24.58 -27.73
C THR A 608 26.60 -26.03 -28.13
N HIS A 609 25.46 -26.67 -27.86
CA HIS A 609 25.18 -28.04 -28.28
C HIS A 609 24.25 -28.09 -29.51
N PRO A 610 24.76 -28.52 -30.68
CA PRO A 610 23.97 -28.64 -31.92
C PRO A 610 22.79 -29.62 -31.84
N GLY A 611 22.80 -30.52 -30.85
CA GLY A 611 21.72 -31.48 -30.63
C GLY A 611 20.51 -30.91 -29.87
N ARG A 612 20.56 -29.65 -29.43
CA ARG A 612 19.46 -29.01 -28.69
C ARG A 612 18.51 -28.26 -29.62
N PRO A 613 17.20 -28.24 -29.34
CA PRO A 613 16.25 -27.52 -30.16
C PRO A 613 16.64 -26.04 -30.26
N HIS A 614 16.68 -25.51 -31.48
CA HIS A 614 16.97 -24.11 -31.78
C HIS A 614 18.38 -23.62 -31.36
N SER A 615 19.37 -24.52 -31.25
CA SER A 615 20.79 -24.15 -31.08
C SER A 615 21.27 -23.14 -32.11
N ASP A 616 20.72 -23.22 -33.32
CA ASP A 616 21.11 -22.42 -34.48
C ASP A 616 20.48 -21.02 -34.51
N LEU A 617 19.53 -20.70 -33.61
CA LEU A 617 18.87 -19.38 -33.60
C LEU A 617 19.80 -18.23 -33.17
N LEU A 618 20.93 -18.55 -32.55
CA LEU A 618 21.89 -17.59 -32.00
C LEU A 618 23.29 -17.68 -32.65
N LEU A 619 23.51 -18.66 -33.53
CA LEU A 619 24.72 -18.86 -34.32
C LEU A 619 24.51 -18.32 -35.73
#